data_AF-A0A2I8VLN5-F1
#
_entry.id   AF-A0A2I8VLN5-F1
#
_cell.length_a   1.000
_cell.length_b   1.000
_cell.length_c   1.000
_cell.angle_alpha   90.00
_cell.angle_beta   90.00
_cell.angle_gamma   90.00
#
_symmetry.space_group_name_H-M   'P 1'
#
loop_
_entity.id
_entity.type
_entity.pdbx_description
1 polymer ?
#
loop_
_entity_poly.entity_id
_entity_poly.type
_entity_poly.pdbx_seq_one_letter_code
_entity_poly.pdbx_strand_id
1 'polypeptide(L)' 'MSAIEPSNQSQHTHLEELPQFDLEYLFDDDDCPTEVTIFADDPESLSTRWITIDRDFAVPLEEVR' A
#
# COMPACT_ATOMS: atom_id res chain seq x y z
N MET A 1 1.43 22.63 -30.08
CA MET A 1 0.88 22.95 -28.75
C MET A 1 -0.45 22.23 -28.67
N SER A 2 -0.55 21.09 -27.98
CA SER A 2 -1.82 20.35 -27.85
C SER A 2 -2.25 20.38 -26.39
N ALA A 3 -3.45 20.89 -26.13
CA ALA A 3 -4.08 20.84 -24.82
C ALA A 3 -4.74 19.46 -24.65
N ILE A 4 -4.45 18.79 -23.54
CA ILE A 4 -5.19 17.62 -23.08
C ILE A 4 -6.41 18.13 -22.28
N GLU A 5 -7.61 17.82 -22.76
CA GLU A 5 -8.85 18.07 -22.01
C GLU A 5 -8.94 17.07 -20.85
N PRO A 6 -9.21 17.49 -19.60
CA PRO A 6 -9.38 16.56 -18.51
C PRO A 6 -10.71 15.83 -18.66
N SER A 7 -10.64 14.55 -19.02
CA SER A 7 -11.76 13.62 -19.00
C SER A 7 -12.35 13.56 -17.59
N ASN A 8 -13.52 14.18 -17.43
CA ASN A 8 -14.31 14.17 -16.21
C ASN A 8 -14.88 12.76 -15.97
N GLN A 9 -14.13 11.89 -15.32
CA GLN A 9 -14.61 10.60 -14.81
C GLN A 9 -13.72 10.09 -13.67
N SER A 10 -13.68 10.84 -12.56
CA SER A 10 -13.24 10.30 -11.27
C SER A 10 -14.33 9.36 -10.74
N GLN A 11 -14.39 8.16 -11.29
CA GLN A 11 -15.07 7.05 -10.61
C GLN A 11 -14.18 6.67 -9.44
N HIS A 12 -14.38 7.33 -8.30
CA HIS A 12 -13.81 6.91 -7.02
C HIS A 12 -14.30 5.48 -6.77
N THR A 13 -13.44 4.49 -6.97
CA THR A 13 -13.70 3.13 -6.49
C THR A 13 -13.67 3.20 -4.98
N HIS A 14 -14.83 3.41 -4.37
CA HIS A 14 -15.03 3.27 -2.93
C HIS A 14 -14.75 1.80 -2.59
N LEU A 15 -13.56 1.52 -2.06
CA LEU A 15 -13.17 0.20 -1.60
C LEU A 15 -13.94 -0.06 -0.30
N GLU A 16 -15.13 -0.66 -0.42
CA GLU A 16 -15.95 -1.07 0.73
C GLU A 16 -15.19 -2.06 1.63
N GLU A 17 -14.25 -2.82 1.04
CA GLU A 17 -13.34 -3.73 1.73
C GLU A 17 -11.90 -3.47 1.28
N LEU A 18 -10.97 -3.47 2.24
CA LEU A 18 -9.54 -3.32 1.97
C LEU A 18 -8.99 -4.62 1.35
N PRO A 19 -8.04 -4.52 0.41
CA PRO A 19 -7.41 -5.71 -0.15
C PRO A 19 -6.63 -6.47 0.92
N GLN A 20 -6.82 -7.79 0.97
CA GLN A 20 -6.05 -8.70 1.80
C GLN A 20 -4.87 -9.25 1.00
N PHE A 21 -3.69 -9.26 1.61
CA PHE A 21 -2.47 -9.82 1.02
C PHE A 21 -1.96 -10.95 1.92
N ASP A 22 -1.64 -12.09 1.33
CA ASP A 22 -0.93 -13.16 2.01
C ASP A 22 0.56 -12.84 1.95
N LEU A 23 1.11 -12.36 3.07
CA LEU A 23 2.52 -12.01 3.20
C LEU A 23 3.28 -13.17 3.84
N GLU A 24 4.47 -13.48 3.31
CA GLU A 24 5.46 -14.25 4.04
C GLU A 24 6.23 -13.31 4.96
N TYR A 25 6.22 -13.59 6.27
CA TYR A 25 6.87 -12.75 7.26
C TYR A 25 7.45 -13.56 8.41
N LEU A 26 8.34 -12.94 9.16
CA LEU A 26 8.91 -13.47 10.40
C LEU A 26 9.07 -12.35 11.43
N PHE A 27 8.75 -12.65 12.68
CA PHE A 27 8.99 -11.78 13.82
C PHE A 27 10.33 -12.08 14.47
N ASP A 28 10.91 -11.09 15.13
CA ASP A 28 12.11 -11.26 15.95
C ASP A 28 11.86 -12.09 17.22
N ASP A 29 10.67 -11.94 17.83
CA ASP A 29 10.19 -12.69 19.00
C ASP A 29 8.70 -13.05 18.84
N ASP A 30 8.33 -14.28 19.19
CA ASP A 30 6.96 -14.79 19.03
C ASP A 30 5.97 -14.24 20.07
N ASP A 31 6.44 -13.89 21.27
CA ASP A 31 5.60 -13.47 22.40
C ASP A 31 5.49 -11.94 22.51
N CYS A 32 6.57 -11.22 22.19
CA CYS A 32 6.71 -9.77 22.29
C CYS A 32 7.56 -9.20 21.13
N PRO A 33 7.06 -9.25 19.89
CA PRO A 33 7.81 -8.80 18.72
C PRO A 33 8.11 -7.29 18.79
N THR A 34 9.34 -6.93 18.45
CA THR A 34 9.76 -5.53 18.28
C THR A 34 10.02 -5.17 16.82
N GLU A 35 10.26 -6.17 15.97
CA GLU A 35 10.57 -6.01 14.56
C GLU A 35 9.84 -7.07 13.72
N VAL A 36 9.49 -6.73 12.47
CA VAL A 36 8.92 -7.66 11.50
C VAL A 36 9.71 -7.63 10.20
N THR A 37 10.09 -8.81 9.71
CA THR A 37 10.73 -8.98 8.40
C THR A 37 9.70 -9.52 7.43
N ILE A 38 9.49 -8.83 6.31
CA ILE A 38 8.60 -9.25 5.22
C ILE A 38 9.46 -9.77 4.07
N PHE A 39 9.18 -10.98 3.61
CA PHE A 39 9.87 -11.59 2.47
C PHE A 39 9.06 -11.35 1.19
N ALA A 40 9.77 -11.07 0.09
CA ALA A 40 9.14 -11.01 -1.22
C ALA A 40 8.96 -12.44 -1.77
N ASP A 41 7.75 -12.76 -2.23
CA ASP A 41 7.42 -14.06 -2.87
C ASP A 41 8.29 -14.35 -4.10
N ASP A 42 8.73 -13.30 -4.81
CA ASP A 42 9.70 -13.40 -5.89
C ASP A 42 10.83 -12.37 -5.70
N PRO A 43 12.06 -12.80 -5.31
CA PRO A 43 13.20 -11.91 -5.13
C PRO A 43 13.69 -11.29 -6.46
N GLU A 44 13.26 -11.81 -7.61
CA GLU A 44 13.53 -11.20 -8.92
C GLU A 44 12.43 -10.19 -9.33
N SER A 45 11.25 -10.26 -8.71
CA SER A 45 10.16 -9.26 -8.80
C SER A 45 10.40 -8.06 -7.87
N LEU A 46 11.62 -7.54 -7.84
CA LEU A 46 11.94 -6.23 -7.25
C LEU A 46 11.38 -5.07 -8.10
N SER A 47 10.14 -5.20 -8.57
CA SER A 47 9.42 -4.08 -9.13
C SER A 47 9.03 -3.16 -7.98
N THR A 48 9.73 -2.03 -7.84
CA THR A 48 9.25 -0.93 -7.00
C THR A 48 7.89 -0.49 -7.57
N ARG A 49 6.81 -0.99 -6.98
CA ARG A 49 5.45 -0.62 -7.35
C ARG A 49 5.09 0.64 -6.59
N TRP A 50 5.09 1.76 -7.31
CA TRP A 50 4.66 3.03 -6.77
C TRP A 50 3.13 3.04 -6.69
N ILE A 51 2.60 3.09 -5.47
CA ILE A 51 1.18 3.32 -5.22
C ILE A 51 1.02 4.83 -4.99
N THR A 52 0.22 5.49 -5.82
CA THR A 52 -0.19 6.87 -5.60
C THR A 52 -1.56 6.89 -4.95
N ILE A 53 -1.68 7.56 -3.80
CA ILE A 53 -2.94 7.78 -3.10
C ILE A 53 -3.20 9.29 -2.97
N ASP A 54 -4.48 9.68 -2.98
CA ASP A 54 -4.86 11.06 -2.71
C ASP A 54 -4.50 11.43 -1.25
N ARG A 55 -3.97 12.64 -1.07
CA ARG A 55 -3.49 13.14 0.22
C ARG A 55 -4.61 13.18 1.26
N ASP A 56 -5.85 13.37 0.84
CA ASP A 56 -7.00 13.46 1.74
C ASP A 56 -7.31 12.11 2.43
N PHE A 57 -6.72 11.01 1.95
CA PHE A 57 -6.83 9.67 2.54
C PHE A 57 -5.60 9.27 3.37
N ALA A 58 -4.56 10.10 3.43
CA ALA A 58 -3.39 9.81 4.26
C ALA A 58 -3.70 10.13 5.74
N VAL A 59 -3.43 9.17 6.63
CA VAL A 59 -3.51 9.38 8.08
C VAL A 59 -2.11 9.58 8.68
N PRO A 60 -1.96 10.40 9.74
CA PRO A 60 -0.69 10.52 10.46
C PRO A 60 -0.19 9.17 10.95
N LEU A 61 1.13 8.97 10.93
CA LEU A 61 1.72 7.69 11.32
C LEU A 61 1.43 7.36 12.79
N GLU A 62 1.31 8.38 13.64
CA GLU A 62 0.99 8.26 15.05
C GLU A 62 -0.45 7.77 15.31
N GLU A 63 -1.31 7.81 14.29
CA GLU A 63 -2.70 7.34 14.36
C GLU A 63 -2.86 5.90 13.84
N VAL A 64 -1.83 5.34 13.18
CA VAL A 64 -1.81 3.96 12.72
C VAL A 64 -1.36 3.08 13.89
N ARG A 65 -2.23 2.15 14.32
CA ARG A 65 -2.05 1.33 15.53
C ARG A 65 -1.86 -0.13 15.20
#